data_AF-A0A1Z3GXG6-F1
#
_entry.id   AF-A0A1Z3GXG6-F1
#
_cell.length_a   1.000
_cell.length_b   1.000
_cell.length_c   1.000
_cell.angle_alpha   90.00
_cell.angle_beta   90.00
_cell.angle_gamma   90.00
#
_symmetry.space_group_name_H-M   'P 1'
#
loop_
_entity.id
_entity.type
_entity.pdbx_description
1 polymer ?
#
loop_
_entity_poly.entity_id
_entity_poly.type
_entity_poly.pdbx_seq_one_letter_code
_entity_poly.pdbx_strand_id
1 'polypeptide(L)'
;MVVLQNVKFLVRVVFMVIISIVLWPVRIKKNKILFINFNGKGYGDNPKSICEYLRVTYPELDLVWLTKDNEDFPDGVRVVRYKSLQSFYEQASSKVWVYNVRNFERLLKKRGQFYIQTWHGASSFKLI
;
A
#
# COMPACT_ATOMS: atom_id res chain seq x y z
N MET A 1 1.76 -30.70 8.48
CA MET A 1 1.02 -29.55 7.91
C MET A 1 1.33 -28.22 8.61
N VAL A 2 1.41 -28.17 9.95
CA VAL A 2 1.73 -26.97 10.75
C VAL A 2 3.18 -26.50 10.59
N VAL A 3 4.16 -27.41 10.59
CA VAL A 3 5.59 -27.06 10.46
C VAL A 3 5.86 -26.29 9.17
N LEU A 4 5.30 -26.73 8.04
CA LEU A 4 5.47 -26.06 6.74
C LEU A 4 4.85 -24.65 6.72
N GLN A 5 3.71 -24.46 7.41
CA GLN A 5 3.08 -23.13 7.54
C GLN A 5 3.94 -22.19 8.39
N ASN A 6 4.50 -22.68 9.49
CA ASN A 6 5.41 -21.92 10.35
C ASN A 6 6.69 -21.54 9.60
N VAL A 7 7.27 -22.45 8.81
CA VAL A 7 8.43 -22.15 7.96
C VAL A 7 8.08 -21.07 6.93
N LYS A 8 6.94 -21.19 6.23
CA LYS A 8 6.49 -20.17 5.27
C LYS A 8 6.27 -18.81 5.93
N PHE A 9 5.73 -18.78 7.14
CA PHE A 9 5.56 -17.55 7.91
C PHE A 9 6.92 -16.94 8.27
N LEU A 10 7.85 -17.75 8.80
CA LEU A 10 9.19 -17.30 9.15
C LEU A 10 9.94 -16.75 7.94
N VAL A 11 9.93 -17.46 6.81
CA VAL A 11 10.57 -17.02 5.56
C VAL A 11 10.01 -15.67 5.12
N ARG A 12 8.69 -15.47 5.21
CA ARG A 12 8.07 -14.17 4.89
C ARG A 12 8.53 -13.06 5.84
N VAL A 13 8.55 -13.31 7.15
CA VAL A 13 9.01 -12.32 8.14
C VAL A 13 10.47 -11.94 7.88
N VAL A 14 11.35 -12.92 7.69
CA VAL A 14 12.77 -12.71 7.38
C VAL A 14 12.93 -11.91 6.09
N PHE A 15 12.21 -12.29 5.03
CA PHE A 15 12.19 -11.54 3.77
C PHE A 15 11.78 -10.08 3.99
N MET A 16 10.67 -9.85 4.71
CA MET A 16 10.15 -8.50 4.98
C MET A 16 11.12 -7.63 5.79
N VAL A 17 11.83 -8.22 6.75
CA VAL A 17 12.89 -7.51 7.51
C VAL A 17 14.07 -7.16 6.61
N ILE A 18 14.58 -8.13 5.84
CA ILE A 18 15.70 -7.91 4.92
C ILE A 18 15.36 -6.82 3.90
N ILE A 19 14.20 -6.92 3.22
CA ILE A 19 13.83 -5.92 2.22
C ILE A 19 13.61 -4.53 2.83
N SER A 20 13.15 -4.46 4.09
CA SER A 20 13.01 -3.19 4.81
C SER A 20 14.35 -2.55 5.12
N ILE A 21 15.36 -3.34 5.49
CA ILE A 21 16.73 -2.87 5.74
C ILE A 21 17.37 -2.41 4.43
N VAL A 22 17.26 -3.21 3.36
CA VAL A 22 17.81 -2.87 2.03
C VAL A 22 17.21 -1.57 1.49
N LEU A 23 15.90 -1.34 1.69
CA LEU A 23 15.21 -0.14 1.22
C LEU A 23 15.18 1.01 2.25
N TRP A 24 15.82 0.83 3.41
CA TRP A 24 15.89 1.87 4.44
C TRP A 24 16.51 3.19 3.94
N PRO A 25 17.62 3.19 3.17
CA PRO A 25 18.26 4.41 2.67
C PRO A 25 17.43 5.18 1.61
N VAL A 26 16.37 4.58 1.06
CA VAL A 26 15.53 5.22 0.04
C VAL A 26 14.94 6.52 0.61
N ARG A 27 15.13 7.63 -0.11
CA ARG A 27 14.61 8.93 0.30
C ARG A 27 13.08 8.97 0.20
N ILE A 28 12.44 9.58 1.20
CA ILE A 28 11.00 9.81 1.21
C ILE A 28 10.68 11.00 0.29
N LYS A 29 9.83 10.78 -0.73
CA LYS A 29 9.30 11.82 -1.61
C LYS A 29 8.10 12.48 -0.95
N LYS A 30 8.16 13.79 -0.72
CA LYS A 30 7.15 14.55 0.06
C LYS A 30 5.75 14.56 -0.57
N ASN A 31 5.67 14.54 -1.90
CA ASN A 31 4.43 14.60 -2.67
C ASN A 31 3.88 13.21 -3.08
N LYS A 32 4.44 12.11 -2.56
CA LYS A 32 4.04 10.76 -2.95
C LYS A 32 3.10 10.11 -1.94
N ILE A 33 1.98 9.58 -2.42
CA ILE A 33 0.97 8.89 -1.62
C ILE A 33 0.70 7.52 -2.22
N LEU A 34 0.77 6.49 -1.38
CA LEU A 34 0.52 5.10 -1.76
C LEU A 34 -0.79 4.62 -1.19
N PHE A 35 -1.60 3.99 -2.04
CA PHE A 35 -2.91 3.46 -1.73
C PHE A 35 -2.93 1.95 -1.92
N ILE A 36 -3.72 1.25 -1.10
CA ILE A 36 -4.04 -0.15 -1.30
C ILE A 36 -5.42 -0.47 -0.73
N ASN A 37 -6.20 -1.21 -1.52
CA ASN A 37 -7.50 -1.73 -1.14
C ASN A 37 -7.41 -3.24 -0.90
N PHE A 38 -7.88 -3.73 0.25
CA PHE A 38 -7.99 -5.17 0.59
C PHE A 38 -6.79 -6.03 0.15
N ASN A 39 -5.57 -5.61 0.48
CA ASN A 39 -4.33 -6.29 0.09
C ASN A 39 -4.19 -6.49 -1.44
N GLY A 40 -4.55 -5.44 -2.19
CA GLY A 40 -4.40 -5.33 -3.64
C GLY A 40 -5.60 -5.83 -4.44
N LYS A 41 -6.81 -5.83 -3.86
CA LYS A 41 -8.04 -6.20 -4.57
C LYS A 41 -8.67 -4.94 -5.17
N GLY A 42 -8.47 -4.76 -6.47
CA GLY A 42 -9.09 -3.74 -7.30
C GLY A 42 -8.95 -2.29 -6.82
N TYR A 43 -9.78 -1.43 -7.42
CA TYR A 43 -9.88 -0.01 -7.10
C TYR A 43 -11.18 0.31 -6.32
N GLY A 44 -11.08 0.51 -4.99
CA GLY A 44 -12.28 0.67 -4.18
C GLY A 44 -12.07 1.14 -2.74
N ASP A 45 -13.18 1.13 -2.02
CA ASP A 45 -13.30 1.47 -0.60
C ASP A 45 -12.84 2.91 -0.27
N ASN A 46 -12.55 3.20 1.00
CA ASN A 46 -12.10 4.52 1.43
C ASN A 46 -10.82 4.99 0.71
N PRO A 47 -9.82 4.12 0.41
CA PRO A 47 -8.65 4.52 -0.36
C PRO A 47 -9.00 5.11 -1.72
N LYS A 48 -10.03 4.59 -2.42
CA LYS A 48 -10.48 5.12 -3.72
C LYS A 48 -11.02 6.53 -3.57
N SER A 49 -11.94 6.75 -2.63
CA SER A 49 -12.55 8.07 -2.43
C SER A 49 -11.50 9.13 -2.08
N ILE A 50 -10.50 8.77 -1.25
CA ILE A 50 -9.38 9.67 -0.93
C ILE A 50 -8.52 9.92 -2.18
N CYS A 51 -8.21 8.88 -2.95
CA CYS A 51 -7.40 8.98 -4.17
C CYS A 51 -8.07 9.90 -5.21
N GLU A 52 -9.36 9.73 -5.50
CA GLU A 52 -10.08 10.57 -6.46
C GLU A 52 -10.11 12.04 -6.06
N TYR A 53 -10.39 12.33 -4.79
CA TYR A 53 -10.40 13.71 -4.30
C TYR A 53 -9.03 14.37 -4.47
N LEU A 54 -7.96 13.66 -4.08
CA LEU A 54 -6.59 14.17 -4.20
C LEU A 54 -6.15 14.33 -5.65
N ARG A 55 -6.54 13.40 -6.52
CA ARG A 55 -6.23 13.43 -7.95
C ARG A 55 -6.77 14.67 -8.64
N VAL A 56 -8.00 15.07 -8.28
CA VAL A 56 -8.65 16.27 -8.84
C VAL A 56 -8.15 17.56 -8.19
N THR A 57 -7.95 17.55 -6.86
CA THR A 57 -7.66 18.77 -6.08
C THR A 57 -6.18 19.13 -6.08
N TYR A 58 -5.30 18.12 -6.15
CA TYR A 58 -3.84 18.24 -6.02
C TYR A 58 -3.14 17.41 -7.11
N PRO A 59 -3.27 17.80 -8.40
CA PRO A 59 -2.73 17.04 -9.53
C PRO A 59 -1.20 16.91 -9.55
N GLU A 60 -0.48 17.70 -8.74
CA GLU A 60 0.97 17.61 -8.56
C GLU A 60 1.43 16.44 -7.67
N LEU A 61 0.50 15.75 -7.00
CA LEU A 61 0.79 14.60 -6.17
C LEU A 61 1.11 13.36 -7.02
N ASP A 62 2.12 12.62 -6.59
CA ASP A 62 2.44 11.30 -7.15
C ASP A 62 1.58 10.25 -6.45
N LEU A 63 0.43 9.93 -7.06
CA LEU A 63 -0.52 8.95 -6.55
C LEU A 63 -0.18 7.56 -7.08
N VAL A 64 0.08 6.63 -6.15
CA VAL A 64 0.50 5.26 -6.46
C VAL A 64 -0.50 4.27 -5.90
N TRP A 65 -1.05 3.40 -6.74
CA TRP A 65 -1.97 2.36 -6.31
C TRP A 65 -1.34 0.97 -6.40
N LEU A 66 -1.41 0.20 -5.31
CA LEU A 66 -0.98 -1.19 -5.29
C LEU A 66 -2.17 -2.13 -5.56
N THR A 67 -2.10 -2.92 -6.63
CA THR A 67 -3.14 -3.90 -7.01
C THR A 67 -2.54 -5.21 -7.50
N LYS A 68 -3.30 -6.30 -7.37
CA LYS A 68 -3.03 -7.57 -8.06
C LYS A 68 -3.82 -7.68 -9.37
N ASP A 69 -4.88 -6.89 -9.48
CA ASP A 69 -5.86 -6.98 -10.54
C ASP A 69 -5.47 -6.05 -11.69
N ASN A 70 -5.69 -6.52 -12.92
CA ASN A 70 -5.52 -5.73 -14.14
C ASN A 70 -6.84 -5.00 -14.42
N GLU A 71 -7.21 -4.06 -13.55
CA GLU A 71 -8.36 -3.18 -13.75
C GLU A 71 -7.91 -1.84 -14.35
N ASP A 72 -8.83 -1.13 -14.99
CA ASP A 72 -8.59 0.23 -15.44
C ASP A 72 -8.57 1.19 -14.24
N PHE A 73 -7.49 1.97 -14.13
CA PHE A 73 -7.34 3.02 -13.14
C PHE A 73 -7.46 4.38 -13.82
N PRO A 74 -7.96 5.41 -13.11
CA PRO A 74 -8.09 6.74 -13.67
C PRO A 74 -6.73 7.34 -14.03
N ASP A 75 -6.71 8.20 -15.04
CA ASP A 75 -5.51 8.95 -15.43
C ASP A 75 -4.96 9.77 -14.26
N GLY A 76 -3.63 9.80 -14.15
CA GLY A 76 -2.92 10.45 -13.04
C GLY A 76 -2.68 9.55 -11.83
N VAL A 77 -3.11 8.28 -11.86
CA VAL A 77 -2.78 7.28 -10.84
C VAL A 77 -1.82 6.24 -11.41
N ARG A 78 -0.63 6.10 -10.83
CA ARG A 78 0.34 5.07 -11.22
C ARG A 78 -0.01 3.74 -10.57
N VAL A 79 -0.24 2.73 -11.39
CA VAL A 79 -0.55 1.39 -10.93
C VAL A 79 0.73 0.56 -10.79
N VAL A 80 0.91 -0.07 -9.63
CA VAL A 80 2.06 -0.93 -9.35
C VAL A 80 1.59 -2.27 -8.81
N ARG A 81 2.12 -3.36 -9.37
CA ARG A 81 1.77 -4.72 -8.95
C ARG A 81 2.10 -4.95 -7.48
N TYR A 82 1.11 -5.28 -6.67
CA TYR A 82 1.28 -5.58 -5.24
C TYR A 82 2.21 -6.80 -5.03
N LYS A 83 3.05 -6.73 -3.99
CA LYS A 83 4.12 -7.69 -3.66
C LYS A 83 5.24 -7.82 -4.70
N SER A 84 5.35 -6.90 -5.65
CA SER A 84 6.53 -6.78 -6.50
C SER A 84 7.66 -6.01 -5.78
N LEU A 85 8.90 -6.16 -6.26
CA LEU A 85 10.03 -5.33 -5.80
C LEU A 85 9.72 -3.83 -5.94
N GLN A 86 9.06 -3.43 -7.03
CA GLN A 86 8.61 -2.07 -7.24
C GLN A 86 7.62 -1.62 -6.16
N SER A 87 6.66 -2.47 -5.76
CA SER A 87 5.72 -2.11 -4.69
C SER A 87 6.41 -1.84 -3.36
N PHE A 88 7.50 -2.55 -3.04
CA PHE A 88 8.29 -2.30 -1.85
C PHE A 88 9.07 -0.98 -1.97
N TYR A 89 9.64 -0.68 -3.13
CA TYR A 89 10.26 0.63 -3.39
C TYR A 89 9.26 1.79 -3.25
N GLU A 90 8.05 1.62 -3.76
CA GLU A 90 6.99 2.63 -3.64
C GLU A 90 6.58 2.83 -2.19
N GLN A 91 6.45 1.76 -1.40
CA GLN A 91 6.26 1.88 0.05
C GLN A 91 7.41 2.65 0.70
N ALA A 92 8.66 2.28 0.42
CA ALA A 92 9.83 2.93 1.03
C ALA A 92 9.95 4.42 0.69
N SER A 93 9.53 4.82 -0.51
CA SER A 93 9.66 6.20 -0.99
C SER A 93 8.44 7.09 -0.74
N SER A 94 7.27 6.53 -0.42
CA SER A 94 6.04 7.31 -0.21
C SER A 94 6.01 8.05 1.12
N LYS A 95 5.50 9.28 1.14
CA LYS A 95 5.30 10.06 2.37
C LYS A 95 4.11 9.53 3.18
N VAL A 96 3.04 9.14 2.49
CA VAL A 96 1.79 8.68 3.10
C VAL A 96 1.42 7.32 2.54
N TRP A 97 0.97 6.43 3.41
CA TRP A 97 0.42 5.11 3.10
C TRP A 97 -1.05 5.09 3.53
N VAL A 98 -1.97 4.85 2.60
CA VAL A 98 -3.42 4.77 2.83
C VAL A 98 -3.89 3.33 2.64
N TYR A 99 -4.26 2.69 3.74
CA TYR A 99 -4.64 1.28 3.80
C TYR A 99 -6.01 1.17 4.45
N ASN A 100 -6.79 0.15 4.07
CA ASN A 100 -8.10 -0.13 4.68
C ASN A 100 -8.18 -1.47 5.41
N VAL A 101 -7.13 -2.30 5.33
CA VAL A 101 -7.04 -3.57 6.06
C VAL A 101 -5.69 -3.68 6.75
N ARG A 102 -5.60 -4.60 7.72
CA ARG A 102 -4.30 -5.01 8.27
C ARG A 102 -3.49 -5.70 7.17
N ASN A 103 -2.33 -5.12 6.84
CA ASN A 103 -1.42 -5.68 5.85
C ASN A 103 -0.12 -6.11 6.53
N PHE A 104 0.16 -7.40 6.46
CA PHE A 104 1.36 -8.03 7.03
C PHE A 104 2.58 -7.96 6.09
N GLU A 105 2.37 -7.59 4.84
CA GLU A 105 3.38 -7.56 3.77
C GLU A 105 3.77 -6.10 3.48
N ARG A 106 4.03 -5.37 4.56
CA ARG A 106 4.37 -3.94 4.56
C ARG A 106 5.77 -3.74 5.12
N LEU A 107 6.53 -2.83 4.52
CA LEU A 107 7.85 -2.46 5.02
C LEU A 107 7.79 -1.84 6.43
N LEU A 108 8.92 -1.88 7.13
CA LEU A 108 9.10 -1.08 8.35
C LEU A 108 8.93 0.41 8.03
N LYS A 109 7.98 1.05 8.70
CA LYS A 109 7.67 2.47 8.50
C LYS A 109 8.81 3.34 9.01
N LYS A 110 9.34 4.22 8.17
CA LYS A 110 10.37 5.18 8.56
C LYS A 110 9.80 6.35 9.37
N ARG A 111 10.67 7.03 10.11
CA ARG A 111 10.36 8.35 10.69
C ARG A 111 10.09 9.32 9.55
N GLY A 112 9.01 10.09 9.65
CA GLY A 112 8.58 11.01 8.60
C GLY A 112 7.66 10.40 7.54
N GLN A 113 7.37 9.09 7.56
CA GLN A 113 6.24 8.52 6.82
C GLN A 113 4.98 8.47 7.70
N PHE A 114 3.83 8.68 7.09
CA PHE A 114 2.51 8.57 7.72
C PHE A 114 1.81 7.31 7.24
N TYR A 115 1.20 6.59 8.18
CA TYR A 115 0.39 5.41 7.90
C TYR A 115 -1.04 5.69 8.33
N ILE A 116 -1.91 5.88 7.34
CA ILE A 116 -3.34 6.12 7.52
C ILE A 116 -4.04 4.79 7.32
N GLN A 117 -4.65 4.32 8.40
CA GLN A 117 -5.51 3.15 8.39
C GLN A 117 -6.96 3.62 8.43
N THR A 118 -7.69 3.43 7.33
CA THR A 118 -9.11 3.78 7.24
C THR A 118 -10.00 2.69 7.83
N TRP A 119 -9.44 1.49 8.03
CA TRP A 119 -10.20 0.27 8.24
C TRP A 119 -11.23 0.05 7.12
N HIS A 120 -12.02 -0.99 7.28
CA HIS A 120 -13.20 -1.30 6.49
C HIS A 120 -14.33 -1.37 7.51
N GLY A 121 -15.38 -0.56 7.34
CA GLY A 121 -16.43 -0.41 8.35
C GLY A 121 -17.02 -1.75 8.80
N ALA A 122 -17.61 -1.79 10.00
CA ALA A 122 -18.44 -2.94 10.39
C ALA A 122 -19.55 -3.14 9.36
N SER A 123 -19.81 -4.38 8.95
CA SER A 123 -20.63 -4.77 7.78
C SER A 123 -22.03 -4.15 7.69
N SER A 124 -22.54 -3.50 8.72
CA SER A 124 -23.89 -2.92 8.78
C SER A 124 -24.03 -1.48 8.29
N PHE A 125 -22.95 -0.71 8.09
CA PHE A 125 -23.07 0.74 7.78
C PHE A 125 -22.38 1.22 6.50
N LYS A 126 -21.76 0.32 5.74
CA LYS A 126 -21.11 0.68 4.49
C LYS A 126 -21.87 0.04 3.33
N LEU A 127 -22.76 0.82 2.71
CA LEU A 127 -23.32 0.48 1.41
C LEU A 127 -22.15 0.43 0.42
N ILE A 128 -21.92 -0.75 -0.14
CA ILE A 128 -20.92 -1.03 -1.18
C ILE A 128 -21.42 -0.45 -2.50
#